data_AF-A0A167GBI2-F1
#
_entry.id   AF-A0A167GBI2-F1
#
_cell.length_a   1.000
_cell.length_b   1.000
_cell.length_c   1.000
_cell.angle_alpha   90.00
_cell.angle_beta   90.00
_cell.angle_gamma   90.00
#
_symmetry.space_group_name_H-M   'P 1'
#
loop_
_entity.id
_entity.type
_entity.pdbx_description
1 polymer ?
#
loop_
_entity_poly.entity_id
_entity_poly.type
_entity_poly.pdbx_seq_one_letter_code
_entity_poly.pdbx_strand_id
1 'polypeptide(L)'
;MDRIKEMVAETEGFFMRDWSLHLGWNNMRYIIESGVNQAYILNRTLVLPTYVYARNCELEREVCASYGGVIDRTTWGVTSHLPAGETASYRMPLGVMLDLDTLRGHRNVILMSEYLALQGLPATLEPVTGKFSRDLVPEGLTLQTLDAWYYDGNMARLDRAPPPYQDNKRWTYDPEIAERLAVYTHKGIFMQWDNGWRVVSEGQGSDFSHEDAKEVLGLYGYSVIYSYTGQCVRVEHLKFVGFPVKSICIRDRIHGWYDEWSLSVANVLWLQGEIHVNRRPSDMWFSTPQARDEYSEFVLYTMRRPPNVLRIAHRVDMRMRRIVGGRMWMAAHMRRGDFTTVDWVRVGSVEEQWNRVNGRLKEGRQVLWEIHHRPKQTYDVPGVQPYGGWQGAMIPTHDDPFFLATDERDPDNLAFLRNQSAILINDLLTPEDRQELGWPIVMTDYLGLLEQAILARSAYFVGRMESSVSGGALNMRAAWGMDPRTMSFE
;
A
#
# COMPACT_ATOMS: atom_id res chain seq x y z
N MET A 1 -18.90 -1.74 23.55
CA MET A 1 -18.00 -0.82 24.28
C MET A 1 -17.04 -1.56 25.20
N ASP A 2 -17.44 -2.63 25.89
CA ASP A 2 -16.55 -3.30 26.87
C ASP A 2 -15.28 -3.90 26.24
N ARG A 3 -15.40 -4.62 25.11
CA ARG A 3 -14.25 -5.10 24.31
C ARG A 3 -13.26 -3.98 23.92
N ILE A 4 -13.77 -2.79 23.65
CA ILE A 4 -12.93 -1.63 23.28
C ILE A 4 -12.18 -1.12 24.52
N LYS A 5 -12.84 -1.07 25.68
CA LYS A 5 -12.20 -0.69 26.94
C LYS A 5 -11.09 -1.66 27.33
N GLU A 6 -11.33 -2.97 27.17
CA GLU A 6 -10.33 -4.02 27.40
C GLU A 6 -9.10 -3.81 26.50
N MET A 7 -9.31 -3.65 25.19
CA MET A 7 -8.22 -3.39 24.23
C MET A 7 -7.40 -2.14 24.59
N VAL A 8 -8.07 -1.05 24.97
CA VAL A 8 -7.39 0.20 25.35
C VAL A 8 -6.58 0.01 26.64
N ALA A 9 -7.09 -0.76 27.60
CA ALA A 9 -6.43 -0.99 28.89
C ALA A 9 -5.12 -1.78 28.77
N GLU A 10 -4.91 -2.51 27.67
CA GLU A 10 -3.68 -3.26 27.37
C GLU A 10 -2.59 -2.41 26.69
N THR A 11 -2.87 -1.13 26.40
CA THR A 11 -1.97 -0.23 25.65
C THR A 11 -1.53 0.99 26.47
N GLU A 12 -0.45 1.62 26.03
CA GLU A 12 0.14 2.82 26.65
C GLU A 12 -0.54 4.13 26.19
N GLY A 13 -1.87 4.10 26.07
CA GLY A 13 -2.67 5.25 25.64
C GLY A 13 -2.95 5.28 24.12
N PHE A 14 -3.28 6.46 23.62
CA PHE A 14 -3.76 6.65 22.24
C PHE A 14 -2.66 7.20 21.33
N PHE A 15 -2.66 6.72 20.09
CA PHE A 15 -1.92 7.33 18.99
C PHE A 15 -2.91 7.94 17.99
N MET A 16 -2.76 9.25 17.77
CA MET A 16 -3.57 10.06 16.87
C MET A 16 -2.73 10.48 15.67
N ARG A 17 -3.36 10.58 14.50
CA ARG A 17 -2.73 11.08 13.27
C ARG A 17 -3.73 11.93 12.51
N ASP A 18 -3.23 12.94 11.80
CA ASP A 18 -4.05 13.64 10.81
C ASP A 18 -4.24 12.79 9.55
N TRP A 19 -5.50 12.58 9.19
CA TRP A 19 -5.89 11.73 8.06
C TRP A 19 -6.15 12.56 6.80
N SER A 20 -5.54 12.17 5.68
CA SER A 20 -5.72 12.82 4.37
C SER A 20 -7.01 12.37 3.68
N LEU A 21 -8.16 12.64 4.32
CA LEU A 21 -9.47 12.11 3.90
C LEU A 21 -9.95 12.57 2.52
N HIS A 22 -9.29 13.56 1.92
CA HIS A 22 -9.54 14.05 0.57
C HIS A 22 -8.95 13.16 -0.55
N LEU A 23 -8.10 12.18 -0.20
CA LEU A 23 -7.45 11.28 -1.14
C LEU A 23 -8.32 10.06 -1.47
N GLY A 24 -8.02 9.40 -2.59
CA GLY A 24 -8.65 8.13 -2.95
C GLY A 24 -8.30 7.00 -1.99
N TRP A 25 -9.14 5.96 -1.99
CA TRP A 25 -9.06 4.88 -1.00
C TRP A 25 -7.69 4.23 -0.88
N ASN A 26 -6.99 3.94 -1.98
CA ASN A 26 -5.70 3.25 -1.86
C ASN A 26 -4.64 4.09 -1.14
N ASN A 27 -4.64 5.41 -1.33
CA ASN A 27 -3.75 6.29 -0.57
C ASN A 27 -4.13 6.28 0.90
N MET A 28 -5.42 6.35 1.21
CA MET A 28 -5.92 6.21 2.59
C MET A 28 -5.55 4.86 3.21
N ARG A 29 -5.62 3.76 2.45
CA ARG A 29 -5.20 2.43 2.92
C ARG A 29 -3.74 2.44 3.37
N TYR A 30 -2.84 3.01 2.57
CA TYR A 30 -1.41 3.08 2.91
C TYR A 30 -1.11 3.98 4.11
N ILE A 31 -1.87 5.06 4.26
CA ILE A 31 -1.80 5.94 5.43
C ILE A 31 -2.23 5.18 6.68
N ILE A 32 -3.31 4.39 6.58
CA ILE A 32 -3.78 3.51 7.66
C ILE A 32 -2.75 2.43 7.98
N GLU A 33 -2.20 1.73 6.98
CA GLU A 33 -1.15 0.71 7.15
C GLU A 33 0.03 1.28 7.95
N SER A 34 0.49 2.48 7.60
CA SER A 34 1.62 3.14 8.27
C SER A 34 1.28 3.60 9.68
N GLY A 35 0.08 4.16 9.89
CA GLY A 35 -0.41 4.55 11.21
C GLY A 35 -0.55 3.35 12.17
N VAL A 36 -1.04 2.22 11.67
CA VAL A 36 -1.15 0.97 12.45
C VAL A 36 0.23 0.46 12.86
N ASN A 37 1.19 0.46 11.93
CA ASN A 37 2.56 0.05 12.25
C ASN A 37 3.22 0.98 13.29
N GLN A 38 3.05 2.29 13.16
CA GLN A 38 3.57 3.28 14.11
C GLN A 38 2.99 3.09 15.51
N ALA A 39 1.67 2.88 15.62
CA ALA A 39 1.00 2.64 16.89
C ALA A 39 1.43 1.30 17.51
N TYR A 40 1.58 0.27 16.68
CA TYR A 40 2.01 -1.05 17.10
C TYR A 40 3.41 -1.03 17.70
N ILE A 41 4.37 -0.36 17.05
CA ILE A 41 5.75 -0.22 17.57
C ILE A 41 5.75 0.43 18.95
N LEU A 42 4.87 1.42 19.18
CA LEU A 42 4.78 2.15 20.44
C LEU A 42 3.85 1.53 21.49
N ASN A 43 3.27 0.35 21.21
CA ASN A 43 2.25 -0.28 22.05
C ASN A 43 1.08 0.67 22.42
N ARG A 44 0.59 1.44 21.45
CA ARG A 44 -0.53 2.39 21.63
C ARG A 44 -1.74 1.98 20.81
N THR A 45 -2.93 2.34 21.29
CA THR A 45 -4.17 2.18 20.52
C THR A 45 -4.26 3.26 19.44
N LEU A 46 -4.29 2.87 18.16
CA LEU A 46 -4.49 3.81 17.05
C LEU A 46 -5.96 4.22 16.94
N VAL A 47 -6.20 5.53 16.76
CA VAL A 47 -7.54 6.05 16.46
C VAL A 47 -7.69 6.33 14.96
N LEU A 48 -8.43 5.46 14.29
CA LEU A 48 -8.79 5.54 12.87
C LEU A 48 -9.97 6.48 12.64
N PRO A 49 -10.10 7.09 11.44
CA PRO A 49 -11.31 7.85 11.13
C PRO A 49 -12.51 6.90 11.05
N THR A 50 -13.69 7.33 11.52
CA THR A 50 -14.91 6.53 11.38
C THR A 50 -15.35 6.48 9.92
N TYR A 51 -15.07 7.56 9.17
CA TYR A 51 -15.46 7.71 7.78
C TYR A 51 -14.27 8.04 6.87
N VAL A 52 -14.33 7.52 5.66
CA VAL A 52 -13.50 7.93 4.51
C VAL A 52 -14.42 8.48 3.41
N TYR A 53 -13.88 9.14 2.41
CA TYR A 53 -14.70 9.74 1.36
C TYR A 53 -14.34 9.22 -0.02
N ALA A 54 -15.34 8.67 -0.71
CA ALA A 54 -15.20 8.28 -2.10
C ALA A 54 -15.21 9.52 -2.99
N ARG A 55 -14.31 9.56 -3.97
CA ARG A 55 -14.12 10.73 -4.84
C ARG A 55 -15.17 10.85 -5.92
N ASN A 56 -15.63 9.73 -6.46
CA ASN A 56 -16.59 9.69 -7.56
C ASN A 56 -17.68 8.65 -7.30
N CYS A 57 -18.80 8.83 -7.99
CA CYS A 57 -19.92 7.90 -8.04
C CYS A 57 -20.26 7.55 -9.50
N GLU A 58 -20.91 6.42 -9.70
CA GLU A 58 -21.41 5.93 -11.00
C GLU A 58 -22.84 6.39 -11.32
N LEU A 59 -23.55 6.95 -10.34
CA LEU A 59 -24.91 7.47 -10.50
C LEU A 59 -24.94 9.00 -10.39
N GLU A 60 -26.10 9.58 -10.72
CA GLU A 60 -26.36 11.00 -10.52
C GLU A 60 -26.12 11.43 -9.07
N ARG A 61 -25.61 12.66 -8.89
CA ARG A 61 -25.12 13.18 -7.62
C ARG A 61 -26.16 13.06 -6.50
N GLU A 62 -27.42 13.37 -6.80
CA GLU A 62 -28.53 13.34 -5.84
C GLU A 62 -28.77 11.92 -5.31
N VAL A 63 -28.64 10.92 -6.18
CA VAL A 63 -28.81 9.51 -5.82
C VAL A 63 -27.67 9.08 -4.89
N CYS A 64 -26.43 9.41 -5.23
CA CYS A 64 -25.27 9.07 -4.42
C CYS A 64 -25.26 9.81 -3.07
N ALA A 65 -25.76 11.05 -3.06
CA ALA A 65 -25.90 11.84 -1.84
C ALA A 65 -26.86 11.21 -0.83
N SER A 66 -27.89 10.49 -1.29
CA SER A 66 -28.89 9.87 -0.42
C SER A 66 -28.33 8.72 0.45
N TYR A 67 -27.20 8.11 0.07
CA TYR A 67 -26.63 6.96 0.80
C TYR A 67 -25.74 7.36 1.98
N GLY A 68 -24.82 8.30 1.78
CA GLY A 68 -23.80 8.66 2.79
C GLY A 68 -23.74 10.15 3.15
N GLY A 69 -24.43 11.00 2.40
CA GLY A 69 -24.20 12.44 2.40
C GLY A 69 -23.01 12.84 1.53
N VAL A 70 -23.02 14.10 1.10
CA VAL A 70 -21.98 14.72 0.26
C VAL A 70 -21.26 15.79 1.05
N ILE A 71 -19.94 15.81 0.92
CA ILE A 71 -19.10 16.91 1.37
C ILE A 71 -18.48 17.59 0.17
N ASP A 72 -18.38 18.90 0.24
CA ASP A 72 -17.66 19.69 -0.75
C ASP A 72 -16.15 19.65 -0.45
N ARG A 73 -15.37 19.22 -1.46
CA ARG A 73 -13.92 19.09 -1.39
C ARG A 73 -13.18 20.39 -1.10
N THR A 74 -13.81 21.54 -1.35
CA THR A 74 -13.29 22.86 -0.94
C THR A 74 -13.07 22.95 0.56
N THR A 75 -13.80 22.19 1.37
CA THR A 75 -13.63 22.12 2.83
C THR A 75 -12.23 21.66 3.26
N TRP A 76 -11.55 20.87 2.42
CA TRP A 76 -10.18 20.43 2.68
C TRP A 76 -9.11 21.43 2.22
N GLY A 77 -9.48 22.51 1.52
CA GLY A 77 -8.56 23.49 0.96
C GLY A 77 -7.76 22.98 -0.25
N VAL A 78 -8.16 21.84 -0.84
CA VAL A 78 -7.45 21.15 -1.92
C VAL A 78 -8.22 21.31 -3.25
N THR A 79 -8.30 22.53 -3.80
CA THR A 79 -9.20 22.79 -4.95
C THR A 79 -8.66 23.73 -6.04
N SER A 80 -7.36 23.98 -6.14
CA SER A 80 -6.84 24.84 -7.22
C SER A 80 -6.98 24.25 -8.64
N HIS A 81 -7.38 22.98 -8.81
CA HIS A 81 -7.32 22.28 -10.10
C HIS A 81 -8.57 21.48 -10.50
N LEU A 82 -9.63 21.39 -9.67
CA LEU A 82 -10.80 20.56 -10.01
C LEU A 82 -11.86 21.37 -10.78
N PRO A 83 -12.44 20.83 -11.88
CA PRO A 83 -13.55 21.47 -12.59
C PRO A 83 -14.77 21.71 -11.69
N ALA A 84 -15.55 22.74 -12.00
CA ALA A 84 -16.83 23.00 -11.34
C ALA A 84 -17.77 21.79 -11.55
N GLY A 85 -18.23 21.19 -10.45
CA GLY A 85 -19.06 19.97 -10.47
C GLY A 85 -18.36 18.70 -9.98
N GLU A 86 -17.02 18.68 -9.92
CA GLU A 86 -16.21 17.53 -9.45
C GLU A 86 -15.73 17.68 -7.99
N THR A 87 -16.31 18.62 -7.25
CA THR A 87 -15.97 18.86 -5.84
C THR A 87 -16.75 17.97 -4.88
N ALA A 88 -17.68 17.14 -5.35
CA ALA A 88 -18.44 16.25 -4.49
C ALA A 88 -17.59 15.07 -3.99
N SER A 89 -17.67 14.79 -2.70
CA SER A 89 -17.10 13.59 -2.08
C SER A 89 -18.15 12.90 -1.22
N TYR A 90 -18.21 11.57 -1.30
CA TYR A 90 -19.29 10.77 -0.70
C TYR A 90 -18.78 10.05 0.53
N ARG A 91 -19.44 10.25 1.67
CA ARG A 91 -19.03 9.67 2.96
C ARG A 91 -19.28 8.15 2.99
N MET A 92 -18.26 7.41 3.39
CA MET A 92 -18.24 5.96 3.48
C MET A 92 -17.80 5.54 4.89
N PRO A 93 -18.54 4.69 5.61
CA PRO A 93 -18.04 4.10 6.85
C PRO A 93 -16.76 3.29 6.59
N LEU A 94 -15.73 3.44 7.43
CA LEU A 94 -14.46 2.75 7.22
C LEU A 94 -14.62 1.22 7.19
N GLY A 95 -15.51 0.67 8.02
CA GLY A 95 -15.81 -0.76 8.05
C GLY A 95 -16.46 -1.32 6.77
N VAL A 96 -16.95 -0.45 5.88
CA VAL A 96 -17.37 -0.86 4.53
C VAL A 96 -16.16 -1.05 3.62
N MET A 97 -15.05 -0.35 3.86
CA MET A 97 -13.86 -0.42 3.00
C MET A 97 -12.82 -1.42 3.51
N LEU A 98 -12.85 -1.75 4.79
CA LEU A 98 -11.85 -2.56 5.50
C LEU A 98 -12.51 -3.52 6.48
N ASP A 99 -12.00 -4.76 6.56
CA ASP A 99 -12.41 -5.73 7.57
C ASP A 99 -11.82 -5.35 8.95
N LEU A 100 -12.57 -4.52 9.68
CA LEU A 100 -12.17 -4.03 11.00
C LEU A 100 -12.09 -5.14 12.05
N ASP A 101 -12.87 -6.22 11.92
CA ASP A 101 -12.86 -7.32 12.88
C ASP A 101 -11.56 -8.10 12.78
N THR A 102 -11.12 -8.41 11.56
CA THR A 102 -9.81 -9.04 11.34
C THR A 102 -8.68 -8.12 11.84
N LEU A 103 -8.74 -6.82 11.54
CA LEU A 103 -7.72 -5.88 11.98
C LEU A 103 -7.62 -5.80 13.51
N ARG A 104 -8.76 -5.67 14.20
CA ARG A 104 -8.86 -5.63 15.67
C ARG A 104 -8.48 -6.94 16.35
N GLY A 105 -8.48 -8.06 15.62
CA GLY A 105 -7.97 -9.33 16.12
C GLY A 105 -6.45 -9.37 16.23
N HIS A 106 -5.73 -8.46 15.56
CA HIS A 106 -4.27 -8.49 15.46
C HIS A 106 -3.60 -7.18 15.90
N ARG A 107 -4.32 -6.05 15.86
CA ARG A 107 -3.79 -4.71 16.14
C ARG A 107 -4.80 -3.89 16.95
N ASN A 108 -4.29 -3.08 17.87
CA ASN A 108 -5.11 -2.25 18.76
C ASN A 108 -5.56 -0.99 18.03
N VAL A 109 -6.77 -1.06 17.45
CA VAL A 109 -7.37 0.04 16.68
C VAL A 109 -8.81 0.31 17.08
N ILE A 110 -9.15 1.59 17.20
CA ILE A 110 -10.51 2.06 17.44
C ILE A 110 -10.88 3.13 16.42
N LEU A 111 -12.18 3.39 16.25
CA LEU A 111 -12.67 4.47 15.41
C LEU A 111 -12.72 5.79 16.21
N MET A 112 -12.68 6.92 15.52
CA MET A 112 -12.79 8.24 16.13
C MET A 112 -14.10 8.38 16.91
N SER A 113 -15.21 7.87 16.38
CA SER A 113 -16.49 7.82 17.09
C SER A 113 -16.44 7.02 18.40
N GLU A 114 -15.65 5.94 18.45
CA GLU A 114 -15.44 5.14 19.65
C GLU A 114 -14.53 5.85 20.65
N TYR A 115 -13.47 6.52 20.17
CA TYR A 115 -12.64 7.38 21.00
C TYR A 115 -13.48 8.49 21.65
N LEU A 116 -14.28 9.22 20.88
CA LEU A 116 -15.17 10.26 21.39
C LEU A 116 -16.12 9.70 22.45
N ALA A 117 -16.73 8.52 22.19
CA ALA A 117 -17.58 7.86 23.17
C ALA A 117 -16.85 7.46 24.46
N LEU A 118 -15.61 6.97 24.38
CA LEU A 118 -14.78 6.66 25.56
C LEU A 118 -14.47 7.92 26.37
N GLN A 119 -14.31 9.06 25.70
CA GLN A 119 -14.04 10.36 26.31
C GLN A 119 -15.30 11.10 26.78
N GLY A 120 -16.49 10.52 26.60
CA GLY A 120 -17.76 11.20 26.93
C GLY A 120 -18.10 12.38 26.00
N LEU A 121 -17.47 12.44 24.82
CA LEU A 121 -17.65 13.48 23.81
C LEU A 121 -18.70 13.09 22.76
N PRO A 122 -19.46 14.04 22.22
CA PRO A 122 -20.44 13.75 21.17
C PRO A 122 -19.78 13.41 19.84
N ALA A 123 -20.33 12.41 19.13
CA ALA A 123 -19.82 11.95 17.84
C ALA A 123 -19.80 13.03 16.74
N THR A 124 -20.58 14.10 16.89
CA THR A 124 -20.61 15.25 15.97
C THR A 124 -19.31 16.06 15.96
N LEU A 125 -18.41 15.82 16.92
CA LEU A 125 -17.10 16.45 16.96
C LEU A 125 -16.06 15.78 16.05
N GLU A 126 -16.39 14.65 15.42
CA GLU A 126 -15.47 14.01 14.48
C GLU A 126 -15.16 14.96 13.31
N PRO A 127 -13.89 15.36 13.12
CA PRO A 127 -13.53 16.34 12.12
C PRO A 127 -13.63 15.74 10.72
N VAL A 128 -14.50 16.31 9.89
CA VAL A 128 -14.67 15.94 8.47
C VAL A 128 -13.36 16.09 7.68
N THR A 129 -12.48 16.99 8.13
CA THR A 129 -11.15 17.22 7.54
C THR A 129 -10.18 16.08 7.79
N GLY A 130 -10.44 15.21 8.77
CA GLY A 130 -9.51 14.21 9.26
C GLY A 130 -8.39 14.75 10.14
N LYS A 131 -8.35 16.07 10.38
CA LYS A 131 -7.35 16.72 11.24
C LYS A 131 -7.78 16.65 12.69
N PHE A 132 -6.93 16.11 13.56
CA PHE A 132 -7.21 16.06 14.99
C PHE A 132 -7.08 17.47 15.60
N SER A 133 -7.72 17.71 16.76
CA SER A 133 -7.61 18.97 17.50
C SER A 133 -7.34 18.71 18.97
N ARG A 134 -6.65 19.66 19.61
CA ARG A 134 -6.45 19.65 21.07
C ARG A 134 -7.77 19.68 21.84
N ASP A 135 -8.82 20.28 21.27
CA ASP A 135 -10.15 20.39 21.88
C ASP A 135 -10.83 19.03 22.05
N LEU A 136 -10.34 17.99 21.35
CA LEU A 136 -10.84 16.62 21.47
C LEU A 136 -10.16 15.84 22.61
N VAL A 137 -9.23 16.45 23.33
CA VAL A 137 -8.57 15.86 24.51
C VAL A 137 -9.24 16.41 25.78
N PRO A 138 -10.00 15.60 26.53
CA PRO A 138 -10.65 16.03 27.76
C PRO A 138 -9.69 16.53 28.83
N GLU A 139 -10.21 17.34 29.75
CA GLU A 139 -9.48 17.77 30.94
C GLU A 139 -8.99 16.55 31.76
N GLY A 140 -7.72 16.56 32.14
CA GLY A 140 -7.07 15.48 32.88
C GLY A 140 -6.26 14.50 32.04
N LEU A 141 -6.39 14.53 30.70
CA LEU A 141 -5.50 13.80 29.80
C LEU A 141 -4.34 14.68 29.32
N THR A 142 -3.17 14.06 29.18
CA THR A 142 -1.97 14.72 28.65
C THR A 142 -1.82 14.46 27.15
N LEU A 143 -1.41 15.50 26.42
CA LEU A 143 -1.20 15.47 24.97
C LEU A 143 0.26 15.82 24.65
N GLN A 144 0.89 15.00 23.81
CA GLN A 144 2.17 15.30 23.18
C GLN A 144 2.01 15.33 21.66
N THR A 145 2.49 16.40 21.03
CA THR A 145 2.43 16.59 19.58
C THR A 145 3.76 16.27 18.91
N LEU A 146 3.69 15.62 17.75
CA LEU A 146 4.80 15.27 16.88
C LEU A 146 4.60 15.97 15.54
N ASP A 147 5.59 16.71 15.08
CA ASP A 147 5.55 17.33 13.76
C ASP A 147 5.89 16.31 12.66
N ALA A 148 5.01 16.16 11.66
CA ALA A 148 5.24 15.35 10.47
C ALA A 148 6.61 15.59 9.81
N TRP A 149 6.97 16.86 9.70
CA TRP A 149 8.15 17.34 8.98
C TRP A 149 9.44 17.15 9.77
N TYR A 150 9.36 16.77 11.05
CA TYR A 150 10.53 16.54 11.89
C TYR A 150 11.49 15.50 11.27
N TYR A 151 10.97 14.60 10.43
CA TYR A 151 11.74 13.56 9.72
C TYR A 151 11.88 13.79 8.21
N ASP A 152 11.52 14.97 7.72
CA ASP A 152 11.74 15.36 6.33
C ASP A 152 13.08 16.10 6.20
N GLY A 153 14.09 15.46 5.61
CA GLY A 153 15.43 16.04 5.50
C GLY A 153 16.58 15.04 5.43
N ASN A 154 17.71 15.41 6.04
CA ASN A 154 18.96 14.63 6.00
C ASN A 154 19.01 13.51 7.06
N MET A 155 17.95 12.73 7.19
CA MET A 155 17.85 11.65 8.18
C MET A 155 17.07 10.44 7.67
N ALA A 156 17.28 9.30 8.30
CA ALA A 156 16.58 8.05 8.05
C ALA A 156 15.74 7.68 9.28
N ARG A 157 14.42 7.74 9.14
CA ARG A 157 13.49 7.23 10.15
C ARG A 157 13.40 5.71 10.06
N LEU A 158 13.73 5.03 11.15
CA LEU A 158 13.63 3.59 11.30
C LEU A 158 12.57 3.24 12.36
N ASP A 159 12.14 1.98 12.38
CA ASP A 159 11.33 1.41 13.47
C ASP A 159 12.06 1.51 14.83
N ARG A 160 13.34 1.12 14.85
CA ARG A 160 14.26 1.16 16.00
C ARG A 160 15.65 1.57 15.53
N ALA A 161 16.41 2.23 16.38
CA ALA A 161 17.82 2.49 16.13
C ALA A 161 18.60 1.15 16.17
N PRO A 162 19.52 0.91 15.22
CA PRO A 162 20.36 -0.28 15.25
C PRO A 162 21.27 -0.23 16.48
N PRO A 163 21.60 -1.40 17.09
CA PRO A 163 22.46 -1.45 18.27
C PRO A 163 23.82 -0.80 17.97
N PRO A 164 24.45 -0.12 18.95
CA PRO A 164 25.76 0.51 18.78
C PRO A 164 26.78 -0.44 18.16
N TYR A 165 27.66 0.09 17.30
CA TYR A 165 28.76 -0.71 16.79
C TYR A 165 29.64 -1.18 17.95
N GLN A 166 29.93 -2.48 17.97
CA GLN A 166 30.85 -3.07 18.93
C GLN A 166 32.17 -3.34 18.21
N ASP A 167 33.22 -2.61 18.59
CA ASP A 167 34.57 -2.86 18.11
C ASP A 167 35.05 -4.20 18.65
N ASN A 168 35.01 -5.22 17.79
CA ASN A 168 35.46 -6.57 18.09
C ASN A 168 36.94 -6.78 17.69
N LYS A 169 37.65 -5.73 17.22
CA LYS A 169 39.03 -5.75 16.71
C LYS A 169 39.30 -6.77 15.59
N ARG A 170 38.25 -7.33 15.00
CA ARG A 170 38.36 -8.31 13.91
C ARG A 170 38.77 -7.65 12.60
N TRP A 171 38.36 -6.40 12.41
CA TRP A 171 38.57 -5.61 11.20
C TRP A 171 39.34 -4.33 11.55
N THR A 172 40.22 -3.89 10.65
CA THR A 172 41.00 -2.65 10.82
C THR A 172 40.46 -1.56 9.92
N TYR A 173 40.42 -0.33 10.45
CA TYR A 173 39.98 0.83 9.68
C TYR A 173 40.99 1.17 8.59
N ASP A 174 40.51 1.29 7.36
CA ASP A 174 41.27 1.70 6.18
C ASP A 174 40.67 3.00 5.61
N PRO A 175 41.42 4.12 5.62
CA PRO A 175 40.97 5.38 5.03
C PRO A 175 40.53 5.27 3.56
N GLU A 176 41.16 4.40 2.77
CA GLU A 176 40.83 4.25 1.35
C GLU A 176 39.42 3.65 1.16
N ILE A 177 39.05 2.68 2.00
CA ILE A 177 37.70 2.11 2.01
C ILE A 177 36.67 3.19 2.39
N ALA A 178 36.98 4.04 3.37
CA ALA A 178 36.10 5.12 3.78
C ALA A 178 35.82 6.12 2.64
N GLU A 179 36.85 6.52 1.90
CA GLU A 179 36.72 7.40 0.72
C GLU A 179 35.85 6.76 -0.37
N ARG A 180 36.07 5.48 -0.65
CA ARG A 180 35.29 4.74 -1.63
C ARG A 180 33.83 4.59 -1.23
N LEU A 181 33.53 4.32 0.04
CA LEU A 181 32.16 4.29 0.57
C LEU A 181 31.49 5.66 0.44
N ALA A 182 32.20 6.76 0.70
CA ALA A 182 31.68 8.11 0.57
C ALA A 182 31.23 8.43 -0.88
N VAL A 183 31.97 7.97 -1.90
CA VAL A 183 31.62 8.14 -3.33
C VAL A 183 30.26 7.54 -3.67
N TYR A 184 29.91 6.40 -3.08
CA TYR A 184 28.64 5.71 -3.33
C TYR A 184 27.48 6.18 -2.43
N THR A 185 27.76 7.06 -1.48
CA THR A 185 26.77 7.54 -0.51
C THR A 185 25.96 8.70 -1.10
N HIS A 186 24.77 8.38 -1.59
CA HIS A 186 23.85 9.31 -2.19
C HIS A 186 23.23 10.27 -1.15
N LYS A 187 23.21 11.58 -1.49
CA LYS A 187 22.76 12.66 -0.59
C LYS A 187 23.48 12.66 0.78
N GLY A 188 24.63 12.00 0.88
CA GLY A 188 25.38 11.87 2.13
C GLY A 188 24.66 11.06 3.21
N ILE A 189 23.71 10.18 2.87
CA ILE A 189 22.93 9.40 3.86
C ILE A 189 22.77 7.95 3.44
N PHE A 190 22.39 7.69 2.18
CA PHE A 190 21.97 6.35 1.74
C PHE A 190 22.92 5.77 0.69
N MET A 191 23.14 4.46 0.75
CA MET A 191 23.88 3.70 -0.23
C MET A 191 23.14 2.39 -0.55
N GLN A 192 23.16 1.97 -1.82
CA GLN A 192 22.63 0.67 -2.22
C GLN A 192 23.50 -0.46 -1.66
N TRP A 193 22.89 -1.56 -1.23
CA TRP A 193 23.61 -2.69 -0.64
C TRP A 193 24.76 -3.18 -1.54
N ASP A 194 24.50 -3.39 -2.84
CA ASP A 194 25.48 -3.92 -3.78
C ASP A 194 26.74 -3.05 -3.91
N ASN A 195 26.59 -1.72 -3.78
CA ASN A 195 27.73 -0.80 -3.81
C ASN A 195 28.60 -0.94 -2.56
N GLY A 196 27.97 -0.96 -1.38
CA GLY A 196 28.69 -1.12 -0.12
C GLY A 196 29.34 -2.50 -0.02
N TRP A 197 28.61 -3.55 -0.37
CA TRP A 197 29.11 -4.92 -0.46
C TRP A 197 30.37 -4.99 -1.33
N ARG A 198 30.29 -4.50 -2.57
CA ARG A 198 31.43 -4.52 -3.51
C ARG A 198 32.67 -3.84 -2.95
N VAL A 199 32.51 -2.71 -2.25
CA VAL A 199 33.64 -1.96 -1.68
C VAL A 199 34.29 -2.73 -0.54
N VAL A 200 33.50 -3.32 0.37
CA VAL A 200 34.04 -4.01 1.55
C VAL A 200 34.47 -5.45 1.27
N SER A 201 33.96 -6.07 0.20
CA SER A 201 34.32 -7.44 -0.19
C SER A 201 35.54 -7.50 -1.11
N GLU A 202 35.99 -6.37 -1.67
CA GLU A 202 37.12 -6.37 -2.60
C GLU A 202 38.42 -6.76 -1.88
N GLY A 203 39.17 -7.67 -2.50
CA GLY A 203 40.40 -8.22 -1.90
C GLY A 203 40.14 -9.21 -0.75
N GLN A 204 38.88 -9.45 -0.38
CA GLN A 204 38.52 -10.46 0.62
C GLN A 204 38.41 -11.86 -0.03
N GLY A 205 38.72 -12.90 0.74
CA GLY A 205 38.61 -14.29 0.28
C GLY A 205 37.16 -14.75 0.11
N SER A 206 36.97 -15.96 -0.44
CA SER A 206 35.64 -16.57 -0.66
C SER A 206 34.80 -16.76 0.60
N ASP A 207 35.44 -16.75 1.77
CA ASP A 207 34.79 -16.97 3.07
C ASP A 207 34.16 -15.69 3.64
N PHE A 208 34.37 -14.53 3.00
CA PHE A 208 33.78 -13.26 3.41
C PHE A 208 32.27 -13.27 3.19
N SER A 209 31.53 -13.18 4.29
CA SER A 209 30.07 -13.32 4.30
C SER A 209 29.36 -11.97 4.33
N HIS A 210 28.04 -11.99 4.05
CA HIS A 210 27.20 -10.81 4.21
C HIS A 210 27.19 -10.26 5.65
N GLU A 211 27.35 -11.09 6.68
CA GLU A 211 27.44 -10.62 8.06
C GLU A 211 28.77 -9.91 8.33
N ASP A 212 29.87 -10.41 7.76
CA ASP A 212 31.18 -9.75 7.82
C ASP A 212 31.12 -8.36 7.18
N ALA A 213 30.44 -8.21 6.05
CA ALA A 213 30.21 -6.90 5.45
C ALA A 213 29.42 -5.95 6.37
N LYS A 214 28.43 -6.43 7.13
CA LYS A 214 27.71 -5.57 8.09
C LYS A 214 28.63 -5.09 9.21
N GLU A 215 29.50 -5.97 9.71
CA GLU A 215 30.49 -5.62 10.73
C GLU A 215 31.48 -4.57 10.20
N VAL A 216 32.03 -4.78 9.00
CA VAL A 216 32.95 -3.84 8.36
C VAL A 216 32.28 -2.50 8.10
N LEU A 217 31.06 -2.49 7.55
CA LEU A 217 30.30 -1.24 7.37
C LEU A 217 30.04 -0.51 8.69
N GLY A 218 29.81 -1.26 9.78
CA GLY A 218 29.68 -0.74 11.13
C GLY A 218 30.91 0.05 11.60
N LEU A 219 32.11 -0.43 11.29
CA LEU A 219 33.38 0.24 11.60
C LEU A 219 33.49 1.62 10.94
N TYR A 220 32.91 1.77 9.74
CA TYR A 220 32.88 3.05 9.00
C TYR A 220 31.66 3.92 9.34
N GLY A 221 30.91 3.61 10.40
CA GLY A 221 29.76 4.40 10.82
C GLY A 221 28.51 4.19 9.95
N TYR A 222 28.43 3.08 9.22
CA TYR A 222 27.22 2.70 8.45
C TYR A 222 26.41 1.61 9.14
N SER A 223 25.15 1.48 8.76
CA SER A 223 24.27 0.39 9.18
C SER A 223 23.39 -0.07 8.04
N VAL A 224 23.12 -1.36 8.01
CA VAL A 224 22.21 -1.97 7.04
C VAL A 224 20.78 -1.78 7.51
N ILE A 225 19.95 -1.30 6.60
CA ILE A 225 18.52 -1.04 6.82
C ILE A 225 17.71 -1.75 5.74
N TYR A 226 16.44 -2.01 6.03
CA TYR A 226 15.57 -2.84 5.23
C TYR A 226 14.31 -2.07 4.84
N SER A 227 13.80 -2.35 3.65
CA SER A 227 12.57 -1.78 3.10
C SER A 227 12.09 -2.69 1.97
N TYR A 228 11.15 -2.20 1.17
CA TYR A 228 10.72 -2.77 -0.10
C TYR A 228 11.15 -1.89 -1.27
N THR A 229 11.26 -2.50 -2.44
CA THR A 229 11.41 -1.81 -3.72
C THR A 229 10.13 -1.95 -4.54
N GLY A 230 9.81 -0.95 -5.35
CA GLY A 230 9.18 -1.25 -6.62
C GLY A 230 10.26 -1.88 -7.50
N GLN A 231 10.05 -3.04 -8.10
CA GLN A 231 11.03 -3.66 -9.02
C GLN A 231 11.54 -2.68 -10.10
N CYS A 232 10.79 -1.62 -10.36
CA CYS A 232 11.21 -0.45 -11.10
C CYS A 232 11.69 0.65 -10.15
N VAL A 233 13.00 0.91 -10.17
CA VAL A 233 13.65 2.06 -9.55
C VAL A 233 12.82 3.31 -9.85
N ARG A 234 12.11 3.86 -8.82
CA ARG A 234 11.46 5.20 -8.74
C ARG A 234 9.98 5.27 -8.37
N VAL A 235 9.25 4.19 -8.11
CA VAL A 235 7.79 4.33 -7.89
C VAL A 235 7.32 3.84 -6.52
N GLU A 236 7.56 4.65 -5.49
CA GLU A 236 7.04 4.47 -4.13
C GLU A 236 5.50 4.48 -4.07
N HIS A 237 4.83 4.90 -5.15
CA HIS A 237 3.37 4.96 -5.25
C HIS A 237 2.68 3.58 -5.26
N LEU A 238 3.39 2.50 -5.64
CA LEU A 238 2.84 1.14 -5.58
C LEU A 238 2.66 0.66 -4.14
N LYS A 239 3.53 1.11 -3.22
CA LYS A 239 3.58 0.65 -1.82
C LYS A 239 3.49 -0.89 -1.69
N PHE A 240 4.10 -1.60 -2.64
CA PHE A 240 4.12 -3.06 -2.72
C PHE A 240 5.15 -3.62 -1.74
N VAL A 241 4.78 -4.64 -0.97
CA VAL A 241 5.64 -5.24 0.07
C VAL A 241 6.28 -6.58 -0.33
N GLY A 242 6.06 -7.06 -1.57
CA GLY A 242 6.56 -8.37 -2.00
C GLY A 242 7.99 -8.39 -2.58
N PHE A 243 8.68 -7.26 -2.63
CA PHE A 243 10.09 -7.19 -3.03
C PHE A 243 10.92 -6.53 -1.94
N PRO A 244 11.36 -7.29 -0.93
CA PRO A 244 12.26 -6.77 0.07
C PRO A 244 13.58 -6.31 -0.54
N VAL A 245 14.14 -5.23 0.01
CA VAL A 245 15.47 -4.71 -0.33
C VAL A 245 16.26 -4.37 0.90
N LYS A 246 17.58 -4.37 0.70
CA LYS A 246 18.58 -3.95 1.67
C LYS A 246 19.20 -2.65 1.18
N SER A 247 19.43 -1.72 2.10
CA SER A 247 20.15 -0.49 1.85
C SER A 247 21.08 -0.22 3.02
N ILE A 248 21.99 0.73 2.84
CA ILE A 248 22.97 1.11 3.84
C ILE A 248 22.75 2.58 4.16
N CYS A 249 22.82 2.94 5.44
CA CYS A 249 22.63 4.31 5.92
C CYS A 249 23.73 4.70 6.90
N ILE A 250 24.11 5.98 6.92
CA ILE A 250 24.99 6.52 7.95
C ILE A 250 24.29 6.47 9.31
N ARG A 251 24.97 5.95 10.33
CA ARG A 251 24.42 5.73 11.68
C ARG A 251 24.00 7.01 12.37
N ASP A 252 24.81 8.06 12.28
CA ASP A 252 24.54 9.37 12.91
C ASP A 252 23.32 10.09 12.34
N ARG A 253 22.73 9.55 11.26
CA ARG A 253 21.53 10.07 10.62
C ARG A 253 20.31 9.17 10.86
N ILE A 254 20.45 8.09 11.63
CA ILE A 254 19.36 7.16 11.94
C ILE A 254 18.62 7.62 13.19
N HIS A 255 17.30 7.71 13.07
CA HIS A 255 16.38 8.03 14.16
C HIS A 255 15.36 6.91 14.30
N GLY A 256 15.35 6.26 15.45
CA GLY A 256 14.43 5.17 15.76
C GLY A 256 13.10 5.69 16.30
N TRP A 257 12.00 5.30 15.67
CA TRP A 257 10.64 5.69 16.08
C TRP A 257 10.33 5.22 17.50
N TYR A 258 10.67 3.97 17.82
CA TYR A 258 10.54 3.44 19.17
C TYR A 258 11.41 4.21 20.17
N ASP A 259 12.69 4.42 19.85
CA ASP A 259 13.67 4.97 20.78
C ASP A 259 13.34 6.41 21.19
N GLU A 260 12.73 7.18 20.29
CA GLU A 260 12.34 8.56 20.56
C GLU A 260 11.00 8.68 21.31
N TRP A 261 10.03 7.81 21.01
CA TRP A 261 8.64 8.03 21.46
C TRP A 261 8.09 6.98 22.43
N SER A 262 8.75 5.84 22.62
CA SER A 262 8.28 4.81 23.57
C SER A 262 8.27 5.30 25.02
N LEU A 263 9.13 6.24 25.38
CA LEU A 263 9.20 6.81 26.74
C LEU A 263 8.17 7.93 26.97
N SER A 264 7.35 8.26 25.97
CA SER A 264 6.30 9.26 26.14
C SER A 264 5.30 8.81 27.20
N VAL A 265 5.15 9.61 28.26
CA VAL A 265 4.13 9.39 29.30
C VAL A 265 2.78 10.04 28.96
N ALA A 266 2.65 10.63 27.76
CA ALA A 266 1.43 11.31 27.35
C ALA A 266 0.30 10.29 27.10
N ASN A 267 -0.92 10.62 27.53
CA ASN A 267 -2.09 9.78 27.26
C ASN A 267 -2.44 9.77 25.77
N VAL A 268 -2.22 10.89 25.08
CA VAL A 268 -2.43 11.04 23.64
C VAL A 268 -1.13 11.50 23.00
N LEU A 269 -0.65 10.70 22.05
CA LEU A 269 0.48 11.05 21.19
C LEU A 269 -0.06 11.37 19.79
N TRP A 270 0.10 12.60 19.33
CA TRP A 270 -0.49 13.09 18.08
C TRP A 270 0.56 13.43 17.03
N LEU A 271 0.55 12.69 15.92
CA LEU A 271 1.31 13.02 14.72
C LEU A 271 0.55 14.00 13.83
N GLN A 272 1.01 15.25 13.83
CA GLN A 272 0.40 16.37 13.11
C GLN A 272 0.85 16.37 11.65
N GLY A 273 -0.07 16.63 10.73
CA GLY A 273 0.23 16.85 9.31
C GLY A 273 0.13 15.60 8.42
N GLU A 274 0.20 15.86 7.12
CA GLU A 274 0.02 14.87 6.06
C GLU A 274 1.35 14.21 5.68
N ILE A 275 1.48 12.90 5.95
CA ILE A 275 2.74 12.16 5.78
C ILE A 275 2.64 10.95 4.85
N HIS A 276 2.13 11.11 3.61
CA HIS A 276 1.91 9.98 2.70
C HIS A 276 2.71 10.02 1.38
N VAL A 277 2.98 11.22 0.85
CA VAL A 277 3.66 11.43 -0.45
C VAL A 277 5.15 11.16 -0.32
N ASN A 278 5.74 10.45 -1.29
CA ASN A 278 7.19 10.16 -1.35
C ASN A 278 7.75 9.52 -0.07
N ARG A 279 6.93 8.72 0.59
CA ARG A 279 7.32 7.89 1.72
C ARG A 279 7.37 6.42 1.30
N ARG A 280 8.19 5.63 1.98
CA ARG A 280 8.23 4.18 1.82
C ARG A 280 6.97 3.52 2.42
N PRO A 281 6.68 2.24 2.11
CA PRO A 281 5.73 1.47 2.92
C PRO A 281 6.10 1.57 4.40
N SER A 282 5.10 1.64 5.30
CA SER A 282 5.22 1.94 6.74
C SER A 282 5.58 3.38 7.11
N ASP A 283 5.79 4.24 6.10
CA ASP A 283 6.38 5.58 6.22
C ASP A 283 7.81 5.58 6.85
N MET A 284 8.45 4.43 7.06
CA MET A 284 9.79 4.32 7.65
C MET A 284 10.61 3.19 7.03
N TRP A 285 11.87 3.09 7.43
CA TRP A 285 12.73 1.93 7.19
C TRP A 285 12.67 0.96 8.37
N PHE A 286 13.19 -0.24 8.18
CA PHE A 286 13.33 -1.24 9.24
C PHE A 286 14.80 -1.47 9.57
N SER A 287 15.10 -1.63 10.85
CA SER A 287 16.41 -1.95 11.38
C SER A 287 16.77 -3.42 11.23
N THR A 288 15.76 -4.30 11.13
CA THR A 288 15.92 -5.75 11.02
C THR A 288 15.04 -6.34 9.93
N PRO A 289 15.43 -7.47 9.32
CA PRO A 289 14.56 -8.18 8.37
C PRO A 289 13.29 -8.72 9.05
N GLN A 290 13.37 -9.10 10.34
CA GLN A 290 12.21 -9.59 11.09
C GLN A 290 11.12 -8.53 11.24
N ALA A 291 11.48 -7.30 11.62
CA ALA A 291 10.51 -6.21 11.75
C ALA A 291 9.86 -5.84 10.41
N ARG A 292 10.65 -5.86 9.32
CA ARG A 292 10.12 -5.74 7.96
C ARG A 292 9.13 -6.87 7.65
N ASP A 293 9.50 -8.11 7.94
CA ASP A 293 8.69 -9.28 7.62
C ASP A 293 7.36 -9.28 8.39
N GLU A 294 7.38 -8.83 9.64
CA GLU A 294 6.16 -8.63 10.43
C GLU A 294 5.24 -7.56 9.80
N TYR A 295 5.80 -6.44 9.30
CA TYR A 295 5.03 -5.45 8.55
C TYR A 295 4.46 -6.03 7.26
N SER A 296 5.22 -6.86 6.54
CA SER A 296 4.74 -7.58 5.36
C SER A 296 3.54 -8.46 5.69
N GLU A 297 3.63 -9.28 6.76
CA GLU A 297 2.53 -10.14 7.21
C GLU A 297 1.29 -9.33 7.56
N PHE A 298 1.47 -8.22 8.26
CA PHE A 298 0.39 -7.30 8.58
C PHE A 298 -0.31 -6.78 7.32
N VAL A 299 0.44 -6.25 6.35
CA VAL A 299 -0.13 -5.71 5.10
C VAL A 299 -0.81 -6.80 4.26
N LEU A 300 -0.22 -7.99 4.19
CA LEU A 300 -0.69 -9.07 3.31
C LEU A 300 -1.87 -9.86 3.89
N TYR A 301 -1.87 -10.09 5.21
CA TYR A 301 -2.81 -11.02 5.84
C TYR A 301 -3.78 -10.36 6.82
N THR A 302 -3.42 -9.21 7.42
CA THR A 302 -4.28 -8.52 8.40
C THR A 302 -5.10 -7.39 7.77
N MET A 303 -4.52 -6.62 6.84
CA MET A 303 -5.21 -5.52 6.12
C MET A 303 -6.16 -6.04 5.03
N ARG A 304 -7.19 -6.76 5.47
CA ARG A 304 -8.13 -7.47 4.59
C ARG A 304 -9.25 -6.58 4.09
N ARG A 305 -9.61 -6.80 2.84
CA ARG A 305 -10.86 -6.28 2.26
C ARG A 305 -12.06 -6.98 2.90
N PRO A 306 -13.23 -6.32 2.91
CA PRO A 306 -14.48 -6.92 3.38
C PRO A 306 -14.74 -8.31 2.76
N PRO A 307 -15.24 -9.29 3.54
CA PRO A 307 -15.46 -10.65 3.05
C PRO A 307 -16.39 -10.76 1.83
N ASN A 308 -17.41 -9.90 1.73
CA ASN A 308 -18.31 -9.85 0.57
C ASN A 308 -17.57 -9.50 -0.72
N VAL A 309 -16.67 -8.50 -0.69
CA VAL A 309 -15.82 -8.13 -1.85
C VAL A 309 -14.99 -9.33 -2.32
N LEU A 310 -14.36 -10.05 -1.39
CA LEU A 310 -13.55 -11.23 -1.74
C LEU A 310 -14.38 -12.37 -2.33
N ARG A 311 -15.59 -12.61 -1.80
CA ARG A 311 -16.51 -13.63 -2.35
C ARG A 311 -16.97 -13.27 -3.76
N ILE A 312 -17.34 -12.02 -4.02
CA ILE A 312 -17.75 -11.60 -5.36
C ILE A 312 -16.57 -11.66 -6.33
N ALA A 313 -15.38 -11.22 -5.93
CA ALA A 313 -14.18 -11.36 -6.76
C ALA A 313 -13.92 -12.83 -7.16
N HIS A 314 -14.15 -13.78 -6.25
CA HIS A 314 -14.07 -15.20 -6.56
C HIS A 314 -15.14 -15.65 -7.56
N ARG A 315 -16.40 -15.20 -7.42
CA ARG A 315 -17.46 -15.49 -8.41
C ARG A 315 -17.11 -14.94 -9.79
N VAL A 316 -16.56 -13.73 -9.86
CA VAL A 316 -16.13 -13.11 -11.11
C VAL A 316 -14.98 -13.91 -11.75
N ASP A 317 -13.98 -14.34 -10.99
CA ASP A 317 -12.92 -15.25 -11.49
C ASP A 317 -13.52 -16.54 -12.08
N MET A 318 -14.51 -17.15 -11.43
CA MET A 318 -15.19 -18.32 -11.97
C MET A 318 -15.94 -18.03 -13.28
N ARG A 319 -16.54 -16.84 -13.42
CA ARG A 319 -17.18 -16.42 -14.68
C ARG A 319 -16.15 -16.17 -15.78
N MET A 320 -15.05 -15.49 -15.48
CA MET A 320 -13.95 -15.29 -16.41
C MET A 320 -13.39 -16.64 -16.90
N ARG A 321 -13.16 -17.60 -16.00
CA ARG A 321 -12.76 -18.96 -16.35
C ARG A 321 -13.74 -19.64 -17.30
N ARG A 322 -15.06 -19.47 -17.09
CA ARG A 322 -16.07 -20.02 -18.02
C ARG A 322 -16.00 -19.38 -19.39
N ILE A 323 -15.81 -18.06 -19.45
CA ILE A 323 -15.70 -17.31 -20.71
C ILE A 323 -14.51 -17.79 -21.53
N VAL A 324 -13.36 -18.03 -20.89
CA VAL A 324 -12.15 -18.57 -21.57
C VAL A 324 -12.15 -20.11 -21.65
N GLY A 325 -13.28 -20.78 -21.45
CA GLY A 325 -13.39 -22.23 -21.60
C GLY A 325 -12.50 -23.04 -20.64
N GLY A 326 -12.27 -22.55 -19.42
CA GLY A 326 -11.46 -23.18 -18.38
C GLY A 326 -9.96 -22.87 -18.47
N ARG A 327 -9.52 -22.10 -19.46
CA ARG A 327 -8.13 -21.64 -19.58
C ARG A 327 -7.75 -20.66 -18.47
N MET A 328 -6.45 -20.44 -18.34
CA MET A 328 -5.91 -19.27 -17.67
C MET A 328 -6.45 -17.99 -18.33
N TRP A 329 -6.75 -16.96 -17.56
CA TRP A 329 -7.15 -15.64 -18.07
C TRP A 329 -6.19 -14.55 -17.59
N MET A 330 -6.06 -13.50 -18.38
CA MET A 330 -5.16 -12.37 -18.10
C MET A 330 -5.95 -11.13 -17.70
N ALA A 331 -5.29 -10.20 -17.04
CA ALA A 331 -5.91 -8.95 -16.64
C ALA A 331 -4.99 -7.75 -16.85
N ALA A 332 -5.60 -6.59 -17.08
CA ALA A 332 -4.91 -5.32 -17.16
C ALA A 332 -5.62 -4.26 -16.32
N HIS A 333 -4.83 -3.33 -15.77
CA HIS A 333 -5.34 -2.13 -15.12
C HIS A 333 -4.89 -0.90 -15.90
N MET A 334 -5.84 -0.23 -16.54
CA MET A 334 -5.62 0.94 -17.39
C MET A 334 -6.20 2.18 -16.72
N ARG A 335 -5.33 3.04 -16.17
CA ARG A 335 -5.72 4.33 -15.59
C ARG A 335 -5.73 5.41 -16.69
N ARG A 336 -6.86 6.07 -16.93
CA ARG A 336 -7.00 7.19 -17.87
C ARG A 336 -7.62 8.42 -17.20
N GLY A 337 -8.73 8.27 -16.49
CA GLY A 337 -9.62 9.33 -16.00
C GLY A 337 -8.94 10.65 -15.59
N ASP A 338 -8.62 10.83 -14.30
CA ASP A 338 -7.98 12.06 -13.81
C ASP A 338 -6.56 12.25 -14.36
N PHE A 339 -5.89 11.17 -14.79
CA PHE A 339 -4.50 11.21 -15.25
C PHE A 339 -4.33 11.91 -16.60
N THR A 340 -5.34 11.94 -17.47
CA THR A 340 -5.29 12.71 -18.73
C THR A 340 -5.33 14.21 -18.46
N THR A 341 -5.93 14.64 -17.34
CA THR A 341 -6.01 16.07 -16.97
C THR A 341 -4.78 16.60 -16.23
N VAL A 342 -3.97 15.73 -15.61
CA VAL A 342 -2.75 16.11 -14.87
C VAL A 342 -1.45 15.75 -15.60
N ASP A 343 -1.51 15.48 -16.91
CA ASP A 343 -0.36 15.14 -17.78
C ASP A 343 0.47 13.92 -17.29
N TRP A 344 -0.19 13.02 -16.55
CA TRP A 344 0.45 11.79 -16.07
C TRP A 344 0.25 10.63 -17.05
N VAL A 345 -0.71 10.71 -17.99
CA VAL A 345 -0.74 9.78 -19.14
C VAL A 345 0.30 10.23 -20.16
N ARG A 346 1.40 9.50 -20.26
CA ARG A 346 2.49 9.78 -21.23
C ARG A 346 2.10 9.55 -22.71
N VAL A 347 0.82 9.33 -23.01
CA VAL A 347 0.25 9.01 -24.33
C VAL A 347 -1.14 9.62 -24.45
N GLY A 348 -1.47 10.20 -25.60
CA GLY A 348 -2.66 11.05 -25.74
C GLY A 348 -3.94 10.25 -26.01
N SER A 349 -3.87 9.17 -26.78
CA SER A 349 -5.06 8.43 -27.24
C SER A 349 -5.31 7.13 -26.47
N VAL A 350 -6.54 6.62 -26.54
CA VAL A 350 -6.91 5.29 -26.00
C VAL A 350 -6.21 4.17 -26.75
N GLU A 351 -6.02 4.34 -28.05
CA GLU A 351 -5.38 3.38 -28.94
C GLU A 351 -3.88 3.21 -28.60
N GLU A 352 -3.18 4.30 -28.33
CA GLU A 352 -1.76 4.27 -27.95
C GLU A 352 -1.54 3.52 -26.63
N GLN A 353 -2.40 3.77 -25.64
CA GLN A 353 -2.33 3.07 -24.36
C GLN A 353 -2.71 1.59 -24.52
N TRP A 354 -3.79 1.31 -25.27
CA TRP A 354 -4.16 -0.06 -25.61
C TRP A 354 -3.00 -0.83 -26.27
N ASN A 355 -2.27 -0.21 -27.20
CA ASN A 355 -1.14 -0.85 -27.87
C ASN A 355 -0.04 -1.27 -26.88
N ARG A 356 0.21 -0.46 -25.83
CA ARG A 356 1.15 -0.82 -24.75
C ARG A 356 0.63 -1.98 -23.91
N VAL A 357 -0.62 -1.91 -23.45
CA VAL A 357 -1.27 -3.00 -22.69
C VAL A 357 -1.26 -4.29 -23.49
N ASN A 358 -1.66 -4.25 -24.76
CA ASN A 358 -1.68 -5.40 -25.65
C ASN A 358 -0.28 -5.99 -25.87
N GLY A 359 0.74 -5.14 -26.02
CA GLY A 359 2.14 -5.57 -26.05
C GLY A 359 2.53 -6.38 -24.81
N ARG A 360 2.21 -5.86 -23.61
CA ARG A 360 2.45 -6.54 -22.33
C ARG A 360 1.64 -7.82 -22.15
N LEU A 361 0.41 -7.87 -22.62
CA LEU A 361 -0.41 -9.09 -22.60
C LEU A 361 0.16 -10.17 -23.55
N LYS A 362 0.71 -9.78 -24.71
CA LYS A 362 1.41 -10.70 -25.62
C LYS A 362 2.68 -11.28 -24.97
N GLU A 363 3.50 -10.44 -24.36
CA GLU A 363 4.67 -10.87 -23.57
C GLU A 363 4.23 -11.79 -22.41
N GLY A 364 3.15 -11.46 -21.73
CA GLY A 364 2.62 -12.25 -20.62
C GLY A 364 2.20 -13.66 -21.01
N ARG A 365 1.62 -13.85 -22.20
CA ARG A 365 1.35 -15.20 -22.73
C ARG A 365 2.62 -16.01 -22.95
N GLN A 366 3.68 -15.38 -23.46
CA GLN A 366 4.98 -16.05 -23.63
C GLN A 366 5.54 -16.46 -22.27
N VAL A 367 5.50 -15.58 -21.28
CA VAL A 367 5.93 -15.90 -19.91
C VAL A 367 5.12 -17.07 -19.34
N LEU A 368 3.78 -17.06 -19.48
CA LEU A 368 2.94 -18.15 -19.02
C LEU A 368 3.29 -19.48 -19.68
N TRP A 369 3.61 -19.47 -20.98
CA TRP A 369 4.08 -20.64 -21.72
C TRP A 369 5.42 -21.16 -21.16
N GLU A 370 6.40 -20.27 -20.96
CA GLU A 370 7.74 -20.62 -20.47
C GLU A 370 7.72 -21.22 -19.05
N ILE A 371 6.84 -20.72 -18.18
CA ILE A 371 6.74 -21.16 -16.78
C ILE A 371 5.68 -22.24 -16.56
N HIS A 372 4.93 -22.66 -17.60
CA HIS A 372 3.81 -23.60 -17.45
C HIS A 372 4.26 -24.92 -16.82
N HIS A 373 5.40 -25.44 -17.27
CA HIS A 373 5.99 -26.71 -16.81
C HIS A 373 7.14 -26.53 -15.80
N ARG A 374 7.41 -25.29 -15.37
CA ARG A 374 8.47 -25.00 -14.40
C ARG A 374 7.90 -24.97 -12.98
N PRO A 375 8.72 -25.24 -11.96
CA PRO A 375 8.36 -24.97 -10.58
C PRO A 375 7.88 -23.53 -10.41
N LYS A 376 6.75 -23.37 -9.73
CA LYS A 376 6.21 -22.06 -9.39
C LYS A 376 7.07 -21.43 -8.30
N GLN A 377 7.40 -20.16 -8.49
CA GLN A 377 8.10 -19.35 -7.50
C GLN A 377 7.07 -18.55 -6.71
N THR A 378 7.48 -18.06 -5.54
CA THR A 378 6.70 -17.12 -4.73
C THR A 378 7.47 -15.82 -4.59
N TYR A 379 6.77 -14.78 -4.15
CA TYR A 379 7.42 -13.57 -3.65
C TYR A 379 8.21 -13.90 -2.37
N ASP A 380 9.20 -13.07 -2.06
CA ASP A 380 9.98 -13.16 -0.82
C ASP A 380 9.19 -12.52 0.32
N VAL A 381 8.10 -13.18 0.74
CA VAL A 381 7.20 -12.76 1.81
C VAL A 381 6.92 -13.93 2.76
N PRO A 382 6.68 -13.67 4.06
CA PRO A 382 6.51 -14.75 5.02
C PRO A 382 5.26 -15.61 4.78
N GLY A 383 5.36 -16.91 5.08
CA GLY A 383 4.23 -17.85 5.13
C GLY A 383 3.58 -18.21 3.78
N VAL A 384 4.08 -17.68 2.67
CA VAL A 384 3.46 -17.88 1.36
C VAL A 384 3.74 -19.27 0.78
N GLN A 385 2.74 -19.84 0.11
CA GLN A 385 2.87 -21.09 -0.64
C GLN A 385 2.51 -20.86 -2.11
N PRO A 386 3.15 -21.55 -3.07
CA PRO A 386 2.85 -21.37 -4.48
C PRO A 386 1.36 -21.60 -4.81
N TYR A 387 0.77 -20.68 -5.56
CA TYR A 387 -0.64 -20.72 -5.91
C TYR A 387 -0.97 -21.92 -6.82
N GLY A 388 -1.80 -22.84 -6.33
CA GLY A 388 -2.22 -24.05 -7.06
C GLY A 388 -3.44 -23.88 -7.96
N GLY A 389 -4.17 -22.76 -7.91
CA GLY A 389 -5.47 -22.61 -8.59
C GLY A 389 -5.42 -22.54 -10.12
N TRP A 390 -4.22 -22.60 -10.72
CA TRP A 390 -3.98 -22.70 -12.16
C TRP A 390 -3.44 -24.06 -12.59
N GLN A 391 -3.29 -25.02 -11.67
CA GLN A 391 -2.81 -26.35 -11.99
C GLN A 391 -3.78 -27.05 -12.95
N GLY A 392 -3.24 -27.58 -14.06
CA GLY A 392 -4.02 -28.25 -15.10
C GLY A 392 -4.81 -27.32 -16.02
N ALA A 393 -4.84 -26.00 -15.77
CA ALA A 393 -5.47 -25.05 -16.68
C ALA A 393 -4.58 -24.82 -17.91
N MET A 394 -5.17 -24.86 -19.10
CA MET A 394 -4.47 -24.55 -20.34
C MET A 394 -4.09 -23.06 -20.40
N ILE A 395 -2.97 -22.74 -21.03
CA ILE A 395 -2.52 -21.36 -21.23
C ILE A 395 -3.51 -20.54 -22.09
N PRO A 396 -3.55 -19.21 -21.94
CA PRO A 396 -4.45 -18.37 -22.73
C PRO A 396 -4.06 -18.40 -24.22
N THR A 397 -5.07 -18.39 -25.10
CA THR A 397 -4.89 -18.23 -26.55
C THR A 397 -4.72 -16.76 -26.94
N HIS A 398 -4.42 -16.49 -28.22
CA HIS A 398 -4.27 -15.12 -28.71
C HIS A 398 -5.58 -14.32 -28.62
N ASP A 399 -6.71 -14.99 -28.87
CA ASP A 399 -8.03 -14.37 -29.00
C ASP A 399 -8.88 -14.51 -27.72
N ASP A 400 -8.30 -15.07 -26.66
CA ASP A 400 -8.99 -15.17 -25.37
C ASP A 400 -9.30 -13.77 -24.83
N PRO A 401 -10.54 -13.54 -24.37
CA PRO A 401 -10.89 -12.32 -23.66
C PRO A 401 -10.06 -12.13 -22.40
N PHE A 402 -9.83 -10.88 -22.03
CA PHE A 402 -9.11 -10.50 -20.82
C PHE A 402 -9.93 -9.53 -19.98
N PHE A 403 -9.69 -9.51 -18.67
CA PHE A 403 -10.36 -8.57 -17.79
C PHE A 403 -9.64 -7.24 -17.77
N LEU A 404 -10.38 -6.14 -17.94
CA LEU A 404 -9.84 -4.78 -17.90
C LEU A 404 -10.50 -3.98 -16.78
N ALA A 405 -9.67 -3.54 -15.82
CA ALA A 405 -10.06 -2.53 -14.84
C ALA A 405 -9.63 -1.15 -15.34
N THR A 406 -10.57 -0.21 -15.45
CA THR A 406 -10.30 1.14 -15.94
C THR A 406 -11.24 2.16 -15.33
N ASP A 407 -10.76 3.39 -15.20
CA ASP A 407 -11.55 4.56 -14.82
C ASP A 407 -11.97 5.41 -16.04
N GLU A 408 -11.82 4.87 -17.26
CA GLU A 408 -12.36 5.44 -18.48
C GLU A 408 -13.90 5.43 -18.45
N ARG A 409 -14.51 6.53 -18.91
CA ARG A 409 -15.97 6.74 -18.86
C ARG A 409 -16.55 7.11 -20.22
N ASP A 410 -15.71 7.47 -21.18
CA ASP A 410 -16.15 7.77 -22.54
C ASP A 410 -16.72 6.50 -23.21
N PRO A 411 -18.02 6.50 -23.59
CA PRO A 411 -18.66 5.34 -24.20
C PRO A 411 -17.97 4.84 -25.47
N ASP A 412 -17.39 5.74 -26.28
CA ASP A 412 -16.71 5.38 -27.54
C ASP A 412 -15.37 4.68 -27.25
N ASN A 413 -14.63 5.18 -26.25
CA ASN A 413 -13.40 4.52 -25.79
C ASN A 413 -13.70 3.15 -25.17
N LEU A 414 -14.77 3.04 -24.38
CA LEU A 414 -15.19 1.75 -23.80
C LEU A 414 -15.66 0.76 -24.86
N ALA A 415 -16.37 1.22 -25.90
CA ALA A 415 -16.77 0.40 -27.04
C ALA A 415 -15.54 -0.09 -27.84
N PHE A 416 -14.56 0.81 -28.07
CA PHE A 416 -13.29 0.44 -28.68
C PHE A 416 -12.59 -0.68 -27.91
N LEU A 417 -12.46 -0.57 -26.57
CA LEU A 417 -11.81 -1.58 -25.74
C LEU A 417 -12.55 -2.92 -25.78
N ARG A 418 -13.89 -2.91 -25.73
CA ARG A 418 -14.71 -4.13 -25.87
C ARG A 418 -14.50 -4.82 -27.21
N ASN A 419 -14.35 -4.04 -28.29
CA ASN A 419 -14.01 -4.58 -29.62
C ASN A 419 -12.61 -5.24 -29.67
N GLN A 420 -11.75 -4.98 -28.68
CA GLN A 420 -10.45 -5.63 -28.51
C GLN A 420 -10.50 -6.83 -27.55
N SER A 421 -11.68 -7.39 -27.29
CA SER A 421 -11.92 -8.50 -26.35
C SER A 421 -11.70 -8.15 -24.87
N ALA A 422 -11.71 -6.86 -24.51
CA ALA A 422 -11.71 -6.45 -23.12
C ALA A 422 -13.08 -6.72 -22.48
N ILE A 423 -13.07 -7.33 -21.30
CA ILE A 423 -14.25 -7.53 -20.47
C ILE A 423 -14.16 -6.59 -19.27
N LEU A 424 -15.18 -5.74 -19.11
CA LEU A 424 -15.27 -4.79 -18.01
C LEU A 424 -16.05 -5.39 -16.84
N ILE A 425 -15.87 -4.81 -15.66
CA ILE A 425 -16.57 -5.26 -14.44
C ILE A 425 -18.10 -5.23 -14.59
N ASN A 426 -18.63 -4.22 -15.27
CA ASN A 426 -20.07 -4.09 -15.50
C ASN A 426 -20.64 -5.20 -16.40
N ASP A 427 -19.80 -5.86 -17.21
CA ASP A 427 -20.19 -6.99 -18.05
C ASP A 427 -20.26 -8.31 -17.24
N LEU A 428 -19.71 -8.33 -16.02
CA LEU A 428 -19.51 -9.52 -15.19
C LEU A 428 -20.36 -9.56 -13.90
N LEU A 429 -20.80 -8.39 -13.41
CA LEU A 429 -21.61 -8.28 -12.19
C LEU A 429 -23.08 -8.57 -12.44
N THR A 430 -23.63 -9.54 -11.70
CA THR A 430 -25.07 -9.84 -11.74
C THR A 430 -25.85 -8.99 -10.73
N PRO A 431 -27.19 -8.90 -10.84
CA PRO A 431 -28.02 -8.22 -9.84
C PRO A 431 -27.80 -8.76 -8.42
N GLU A 432 -27.62 -10.07 -8.27
CA GLU A 432 -27.37 -10.71 -6.96
C GLU A 432 -26.03 -10.28 -6.37
N ASP A 433 -24.99 -10.13 -7.20
CA ASP A 433 -23.70 -9.64 -6.73
C ASP A 433 -23.80 -8.18 -6.26
N ARG A 434 -24.53 -7.34 -7.00
CA ARG A 434 -24.78 -5.95 -6.62
C ARG A 434 -25.56 -5.84 -5.32
N GLN A 435 -26.54 -6.72 -5.12
CA GLN A 435 -27.29 -6.80 -3.86
C GLN A 435 -26.40 -7.18 -2.68
N GLU A 436 -25.50 -8.15 -2.86
CA GLU A 436 -24.57 -8.59 -1.80
C GLU A 436 -23.49 -7.54 -1.46
N LEU A 437 -23.04 -6.78 -2.46
CA LEU A 437 -22.12 -5.66 -2.25
C LEU A 437 -22.83 -4.46 -1.62
N GLY A 438 -24.13 -4.34 -1.83
CA GLY A 438 -24.96 -3.26 -1.32
C GLY A 438 -24.71 -1.93 -2.04
N TRP A 439 -25.24 -0.85 -1.46
CA TRP A 439 -25.07 0.50 -1.99
C TRP A 439 -23.61 0.94 -2.25
N PRO A 440 -22.57 0.50 -1.50
CA PRO A 440 -21.20 0.94 -1.74
C PRO A 440 -20.68 0.71 -3.15
N ILE A 441 -21.22 -0.27 -3.89
CA ILE A 441 -20.75 -0.61 -5.25
C ILE A 441 -20.89 0.52 -6.27
N VAL A 442 -21.75 1.50 -6.01
CA VAL A 442 -21.91 2.67 -6.89
C VAL A 442 -20.78 3.69 -6.73
N MET A 443 -19.95 3.54 -5.69
CA MET A 443 -18.82 4.43 -5.41
C MET A 443 -17.55 3.88 -6.04
N THR A 444 -16.85 4.70 -6.83
CA THR A 444 -15.71 4.23 -7.64
C THR A 444 -14.56 3.69 -6.80
N ASP A 445 -14.30 4.27 -5.63
CA ASP A 445 -13.23 3.82 -4.75
C ASP A 445 -13.54 2.44 -4.13
N TYR A 446 -14.82 2.11 -3.90
CA TYR A 446 -15.25 0.77 -3.46
C TYR A 446 -15.28 -0.21 -4.65
N LEU A 447 -15.71 0.21 -5.83
CA LEU A 447 -15.57 -0.61 -7.04
C LEU A 447 -14.09 -0.96 -7.29
N GLY A 448 -13.19 -0.01 -7.11
CA GLY A 448 -11.74 -0.23 -7.19
C GLY A 448 -11.21 -1.25 -6.18
N LEU A 449 -11.86 -1.45 -5.03
CA LEU A 449 -11.51 -2.54 -4.10
C LEU A 449 -11.82 -3.91 -4.71
N LEU A 450 -12.99 -4.04 -5.34
CA LEU A 450 -13.42 -5.25 -6.00
C LEU A 450 -12.55 -5.55 -7.22
N GLU A 451 -12.28 -4.56 -8.06
CA GLU A 451 -11.42 -4.72 -9.22
C GLU A 451 -10.01 -5.18 -8.83
N GLN A 452 -9.40 -4.61 -7.78
CA GLN A 452 -8.11 -5.09 -7.26
C GLN A 452 -8.16 -6.57 -6.87
N ALA A 453 -9.24 -6.98 -6.20
CA ALA A 453 -9.43 -8.37 -5.80
C ALA A 453 -9.62 -9.30 -7.01
N ILE A 454 -10.20 -8.82 -8.10
CA ILE A 454 -10.34 -9.56 -9.36
C ILE A 454 -8.99 -9.61 -10.09
N LEU A 455 -8.34 -8.45 -10.32
CA LEU A 455 -7.03 -8.35 -10.96
C LEU A 455 -5.99 -9.28 -10.32
N ALA A 456 -6.02 -9.40 -9.00
CA ALA A 456 -5.11 -10.27 -8.27
C ALA A 456 -5.26 -11.76 -8.63
N ARG A 457 -6.43 -12.18 -9.14
CA ARG A 457 -6.74 -13.59 -9.43
C ARG A 457 -6.24 -14.04 -10.78
N SER A 458 -5.94 -13.12 -11.69
CA SER A 458 -5.55 -13.46 -13.06
C SER A 458 -4.27 -14.31 -13.11
N ALA A 459 -4.12 -15.11 -14.17
CA ALA A 459 -2.89 -15.87 -14.39
C ALA A 459 -1.71 -14.93 -14.72
N TYR A 460 -1.97 -13.84 -15.44
CA TYR A 460 -1.01 -12.77 -15.73
C TYR A 460 -1.65 -11.39 -15.53
N PHE A 461 -0.91 -10.46 -14.93
CA PHE A 461 -1.40 -9.12 -14.61
C PHE A 461 -0.53 -8.01 -15.20
N VAL A 462 -1.13 -7.10 -15.94
CA VAL A 462 -0.51 -5.86 -16.42
C VAL A 462 -1.00 -4.70 -15.56
N GLY A 463 -0.11 -4.13 -14.74
CA GLY A 463 -0.40 -2.98 -13.90
C GLY A 463 0.10 -1.67 -14.48
N ARG A 464 -0.13 -0.59 -13.73
CA ARG A 464 0.46 0.72 -14.01
C ARG A 464 1.30 1.17 -12.82
N MET A 465 2.56 1.54 -13.06
CA MET A 465 3.53 1.77 -11.98
C MET A 465 3.10 2.90 -11.03
N GLU A 466 2.52 3.98 -11.55
CA GLU A 466 2.13 5.14 -10.74
C GLU A 466 0.78 4.94 -10.02
N SER A 467 0.11 3.79 -10.22
CA SER A 467 -1.19 3.54 -9.62
C SER A 467 -1.11 2.72 -8.35
N SER A 468 -1.54 3.34 -7.26
CA SER A 468 -1.77 2.69 -5.97
C SER A 468 -2.79 1.53 -6.05
N VAL A 469 -3.69 1.53 -7.05
CA VAL A 469 -4.61 0.42 -7.35
C VAL A 469 -3.83 -0.84 -7.73
N SER A 470 -2.84 -0.70 -8.63
CA SER A 470 -1.99 -1.82 -9.06
C SER A 470 -1.20 -2.40 -7.88
N GLY A 471 -0.70 -1.54 -6.99
CA GLY A 471 -0.06 -1.95 -5.73
C GLY A 471 -0.95 -2.83 -4.85
N GLY A 472 -2.23 -2.46 -4.72
CA GLY A 472 -3.22 -3.25 -3.99
C GLY A 472 -3.52 -4.62 -4.59
N ALA A 473 -3.53 -4.74 -5.92
CA ALA A 473 -3.65 -6.03 -6.60
C ALA A 473 -2.38 -6.89 -6.41
N LEU A 474 -1.20 -6.28 -6.51
CA LEU A 474 0.08 -6.97 -6.33
C LEU A 474 0.24 -7.52 -4.91
N ASN A 475 -0.11 -6.74 -3.87
CA ASN A 475 -0.08 -7.25 -2.48
C ASN A 475 -0.96 -8.50 -2.35
N MET A 476 -2.15 -8.54 -2.96
CA MET A 476 -2.98 -9.76 -2.95
C MET A 476 -2.35 -10.92 -3.74
N ARG A 477 -1.71 -10.64 -4.89
CA ARG A 477 -0.96 -11.65 -5.65
C ARG A 477 0.16 -12.25 -4.81
N ALA A 478 0.88 -11.42 -4.07
CA ALA A 478 1.93 -11.86 -3.15
C ALA A 478 1.37 -12.73 -2.02
N ALA A 479 0.29 -12.29 -1.37
CA ALA A 479 -0.37 -13.05 -0.30
C ALA A 479 -0.91 -14.42 -0.77
N TRP A 480 -1.34 -14.53 -2.04
CA TRP A 480 -1.82 -15.79 -2.61
C TRP A 480 -0.72 -16.69 -3.18
N GLY A 481 0.53 -16.22 -3.19
CA GLY A 481 1.66 -16.97 -3.76
C GLY A 481 1.60 -17.12 -5.27
N MET A 482 1.06 -16.11 -5.96
CA MET A 482 1.22 -16.00 -7.41
C MET A 482 2.71 -15.86 -7.76
N ASP A 483 3.08 -16.33 -8.95
CA ASP A 483 4.47 -16.31 -9.38
C ASP A 483 4.90 -14.87 -9.73
N PRO A 484 6.02 -14.33 -9.17
CA PRO A 484 6.46 -12.97 -9.43
C PRO A 484 6.69 -12.64 -10.91
N ARG A 485 6.96 -13.65 -11.74
CA ARG A 485 7.15 -13.49 -13.20
C ARG A 485 5.86 -13.18 -13.94
N THR A 486 4.70 -13.41 -13.31
CA THR A 486 3.38 -13.26 -13.94
C THR A 486 2.79 -11.86 -13.81
N MET A 487 3.64 -10.85 -13.72
CA MET A 487 3.22 -9.46 -13.75
C MET A 487 4.17 -8.61 -14.58
N SER A 488 3.64 -7.52 -15.10
CA SER A 488 4.42 -6.45 -15.75
C SER A 488 3.70 -5.12 -15.58
N PHE A 489 4.38 -4.05 -16.00
CA PHE A 489 3.82 -2.71 -16.01
C PHE A 489 3.91 -2.09 -17.40
N GLU A 490 2.92 -1.27 -17.74
CA GLU A 490 2.97 -0.35 -18.87
C GLU A 490 3.65 0.99 -18.57
#